data_AF-A0A6I3MKD8-F1
#
_entry.id   AF-A0A6I3MKD8-F1
#
_cell.length_a   1.000
_cell.length_b   1.000
_cell.length_c   1.000
_cell.angle_alpha   90.00
_cell.angle_beta   90.00
_cell.angle_gamma   90.00
#
_symmetry.space_group_name_H-M   'P 1'
#
loop_
_entity.id
_entity.type
_entity.pdbx_description
1 polymer ?
#
loop_
_entity_poly.entity_id
_entity_poly.type
_entity_poly.pdbx_seq_one_letter_code
_entity_poly.pdbx_strand_id
1 'polypeptide(L)'
;MRLLRLILILIIGGLLTNLTLKLKYGDYFGESLIWSVLILIGVFVFVQTLLKEIKLYKTENKIKSFSLTFIGLLFIGIILTIDIQIQNDFNKPTLLKVFYNGDYNGIGIDFKTNGTYIFDNSAIGMSNFYYGTYKIEGNKITLDRDKIDNLNNLRNLEIKEKEINSATGTEKELYLFEVDKNGNNIDRATEYRVKVDNRYK
;
A
#
# COMPACT_ATOMS: atom_id res chain seq x y z
N MET A 1 4.16 29.07 27.26
CA MET A 1 3.40 28.20 26.31
C MET A 1 4.12 27.86 24.98
N ARG A 2 5.38 28.28 24.72
CA ARG A 2 6.11 27.87 23.50
C ARG A 2 6.54 26.39 23.56
N LEU A 3 7.05 25.95 24.70
CA LEU A 3 7.44 24.55 24.94
C LEU A 3 6.27 23.58 24.75
N LEU A 4 5.09 23.90 25.29
CA LEU A 4 3.89 23.08 25.10
C LEU A 4 3.52 22.90 23.61
N ARG A 5 3.56 23.99 22.81
CA ARG A 5 3.30 23.91 21.36
C ARG A 5 4.34 23.06 20.64
N LEU A 6 5.61 23.19 21.02
CA LEU A 6 6.67 22.34 20.47
C LEU A 6 6.39 20.86 20.75
N ILE A 7 6.07 20.51 22.01
CA ILE A 7 5.74 19.13 22.39
C ILE A 7 4.56 18.60 21.58
N LEU A 8 3.48 19.40 21.45
CA LEU A 8 2.31 19.01 20.66
C LEU A 8 2.64 18.78 19.18
N ILE A 9 3.44 19.67 18.56
CA ILE A 9 3.86 19.53 17.16
C ILE A 9 4.68 18.26 16.98
N LEU A 10 5.63 17.97 17.89
CA LEU A 10 6.47 16.78 17.81
C LEU A 10 5.65 15.50 17.97
N ILE A 11 4.73 15.44 18.94
CA ILE A 11 3.90 14.27 19.19
C ILE A 11 2.96 14.03 18.00
N ILE A 12 2.21 15.05 17.57
CA ILE A 12 1.24 14.91 16.48
C ILE A 12 1.95 14.61 15.16
N GLY A 13 3.02 15.35 14.85
CA GLY A 13 3.82 15.14 13.65
C GLY A 13 4.45 13.75 13.60
N GLY A 14 5.01 13.28 14.71
CA GLY A 14 5.57 11.93 14.82
C GLY A 14 4.51 10.84 14.66
N LEU A 15 3.35 10.98 15.31
CA LEU A 15 2.25 10.03 15.18
C LEU A 15 1.69 9.97 13.76
N LEU A 16 1.44 11.13 13.14
CA LEU A 16 0.97 11.20 11.75
C LEU A 16 1.99 10.59 10.78
N THR A 17 3.27 10.88 10.96
CA THR A 17 4.34 10.29 10.13
C THR A 17 4.35 8.76 10.25
N ASN A 18 4.26 8.24 11.47
CA ASN A 18 4.25 6.80 11.71
C ASN A 18 3.01 6.12 11.12
N LEU A 19 1.83 6.72 11.28
CA LEU A 19 0.59 6.21 10.69
C LEU A 19 0.63 6.25 9.16
N THR A 20 1.13 7.33 8.56
CA THR A 20 1.31 7.42 7.09
C THR A 20 2.29 6.36 6.60
N LEU A 21 3.37 6.07 7.34
CA LEU A 21 4.29 4.97 6.98
C LEU A 21 3.62 3.59 7.04
N LYS A 22 2.72 3.37 8.01
CA LYS A 22 1.97 2.11 8.12
C LYS A 22 1.05 1.87 6.94
N LEU A 23 0.46 2.93 6.35
CA LEU A 23 -0.40 2.83 5.16
C LEU A 23 0.30 2.13 3.98
N LYS A 24 1.64 2.15 3.94
CA LYS A 24 2.41 1.38 2.97
C LYS A 24 2.13 -0.12 3.06
N TYR A 25 2.00 -0.65 4.27
CA TYR A 25 1.94 -2.08 4.56
C TYR A 25 0.53 -2.59 4.85
N GLY A 26 -0.45 -1.69 4.98
CA GLY A 26 -1.84 -2.07 5.09
C GLY A 26 -2.76 -0.88 5.25
N ASP A 27 -4.02 -1.08 4.88
CA ASP A 27 -5.09 -0.12 5.15
C ASP A 27 -6.08 -0.78 6.11
N TYR A 28 -6.21 -0.18 7.30
CA TYR A 28 -7.15 -0.61 8.32
C TYR A 28 -8.12 0.54 8.55
N PHE A 29 -9.42 0.30 8.33
CA PHE A 29 -10.45 1.33 8.47
C PHE A 29 -10.37 2.10 9.80
N GLY A 30 -10.11 1.39 10.91
CA GLY A 30 -9.95 2.00 12.23
C GLY A 30 -8.71 2.91 12.35
N GLU A 31 -7.56 2.52 11.77
CA GLU A 31 -6.36 3.36 11.75
C GLU A 31 -6.58 4.61 10.89
N SER A 32 -7.30 4.47 9.76
CA SER A 32 -7.64 5.57 8.85
C SER A 32 -8.55 6.62 9.52
N LEU A 33 -9.49 6.21 10.39
CA LEU A 33 -10.28 7.12 11.23
C LEU A 33 -9.41 7.88 12.24
N ILE A 34 -8.52 7.17 12.95
CA ILE A 34 -7.60 7.79 13.92
C ILE A 34 -6.69 8.81 13.24
N TRP A 35 -6.15 8.46 12.07
CA TRP A 35 -5.32 9.35 11.26
C TRP A 35 -6.06 10.61 10.85
N SER A 36 -7.32 10.49 10.41
CA SER A 36 -8.16 11.62 10.02
C SER A 36 -8.40 12.59 11.19
N VAL A 37 -8.70 12.08 12.39
CA VAL A 37 -8.87 12.90 13.60
C VAL A 37 -7.55 13.60 13.97
N LEU A 38 -6.42 12.90 13.89
CA LEU A 38 -5.10 13.48 14.18
C LEU A 38 -4.73 14.60 13.20
N ILE A 39 -5.12 14.51 11.93
CA ILE A 39 -4.93 15.60 10.97
C ILE A 39 -5.70 16.85 11.41
N LEU A 40 -6.98 16.70 11.78
CA LEU A 40 -7.79 17.85 12.21
C LEU A 40 -7.16 18.53 13.43
N ILE A 41 -6.70 17.75 14.41
CA ILE A 41 -5.99 18.27 15.59
C ILE A 41 -4.66 18.94 15.17
N GLY A 42 -3.89 18.30 14.29
CA GLY A 42 -2.62 18.82 13.78
C GLY A 42 -2.77 20.16 13.04
N VAL A 43 -3.75 20.26 12.16
CA VAL A 43 -4.09 21.49 11.43
C VAL A 43 -4.48 22.59 12.41
N PHE A 44 -5.33 22.28 13.39
CA PHE A 44 -5.72 23.26 14.42
C PHE A 44 -4.51 23.77 15.21
N VAL A 45 -3.63 22.88 15.68
CA VAL A 45 -2.40 23.24 16.42
C VAL A 45 -1.45 24.06 15.54
N PHE A 46 -1.30 23.70 14.26
CA PHE A 46 -0.46 24.41 13.30
C PHE A 46 -0.96 25.83 13.07
N VAL A 47 -2.25 26.02 12.78
CA VAL A 47 -2.85 27.35 12.57
C VAL A 47 -2.72 28.21 13.82
N GLN A 48 -3.02 27.67 15.00
CA GLN A 48 -2.84 28.39 16.27
C GLN A 48 -1.38 28.80 16.52
N THR A 49 -0.44 27.96 16.11
CA THR A 49 0.99 28.25 16.22
C THR A 49 1.40 29.36 15.27
N LEU A 50 1.00 29.26 14.01
CA LEU A 50 1.25 30.26 12.97
C LEU A 50 0.71 31.63 13.37
N LEU A 51 -0.55 31.73 13.81
CA LEU A 51 -1.16 33.01 14.22
C LEU A 51 -0.39 33.67 15.37
N LYS A 52 0.10 32.87 16.33
CA LYS A 52 0.91 33.38 17.44
C LYS A 52 2.31 33.81 16.99
N GLU A 53 2.92 33.08 16.07
CA GLU A 53 4.24 33.43 15.52
C GLU A 53 4.18 34.65 14.58
N ILE A 54 3.09 34.85 13.84
CA ILE A 54 2.82 36.10 13.09
C ILE A 54 2.75 37.30 14.05
N LYS A 55 2.01 37.18 15.16
CA LYS A 55 1.95 38.26 16.17
C LYS A 55 3.33 38.56 16.75
N LEU A 56 4.11 37.53 17.07
CA LEU A 56 5.47 37.68 17.59
C LEU A 56 6.40 38.34 16.56
N TYR A 57 6.30 37.93 15.30
CA TYR A 57 7.08 38.51 14.21
C TYR A 57 6.77 40.00 14.00
N LYS A 58 5.50 40.41 14.10
CA LYS A 58 5.13 41.83 14.03
C LYS A 58 5.78 42.67 15.13
N THR A 59 6.06 42.08 16.29
CA THR A 59 6.71 42.78 17.41
C THR A 59 8.24 42.73 17.32
N GLU A 60 8.82 41.59 16.96
CA GLU A 60 10.28 41.36 17.02
C GLU A 60 10.99 41.59 15.68
N ASN A 61 10.25 41.57 14.57
CA ASN A 61 10.74 41.62 13.17
C ASN A 61 11.86 40.61 12.86
N LYS A 62 11.80 39.41 13.46
CA LYS A 62 12.82 38.36 13.31
C LYS A 62 12.21 37.11 12.69
N ILE A 63 12.77 36.63 11.58
CA ILE A 63 12.30 35.38 10.92
C ILE A 63 12.37 34.17 11.87
N LYS A 64 13.33 34.17 12.82
CA LYS A 64 13.45 33.14 13.87
C LYS A 64 12.19 33.00 14.74
N SER A 65 11.29 33.98 14.74
CA SER A 65 9.99 33.92 15.42
C SER A 65 9.05 32.87 14.82
N PHE A 66 9.34 32.33 13.61
CA PHE A 66 8.59 31.25 12.94
C PHE A 66 9.18 29.84 13.16
N SER A 67 10.07 29.64 14.14
CA SER A 67 10.78 28.36 14.29
C SER A 67 9.83 27.15 14.43
N LEU A 68 8.70 27.30 15.13
CA LEU A 68 7.77 26.18 15.30
C LEU A 68 6.94 25.93 14.05
N THR A 69 6.57 26.99 13.31
CA THR A 69 5.95 26.88 12.00
C THR A 69 6.85 26.11 11.03
N PHE A 70 8.16 26.40 11.00
CA PHE A 70 9.10 25.65 10.16
C PHE A 70 9.17 24.17 10.52
N ILE A 71 9.15 23.81 11.81
CA ILE A 71 9.09 22.40 12.25
C ILE A 71 7.78 21.75 11.78
N GLY A 72 6.65 22.45 11.91
CA GLY A 72 5.36 21.95 11.41
C GLY A 72 5.36 21.72 9.89
N LEU A 73 5.91 22.67 9.12
CA LEU A 73 6.07 22.52 7.67
C LEU A 73 6.98 21.36 7.30
N LEU A 74 8.04 21.12 8.08
CA LEU A 74 8.93 19.97 7.87
C LEU A 74 8.17 18.64 8.04
N PHE A 75 7.34 18.49 9.07
CA PHE A 75 6.49 17.31 9.21
C PHE A 75 5.50 17.16 8.04
N ILE A 76 4.85 18.24 7.62
CA ILE A 76 3.95 18.21 6.46
C ILE A 76 4.70 17.73 5.21
N GLY A 77 5.90 18.27 4.95
CA GLY A 77 6.73 17.86 3.82
C GLY A 77 7.12 16.38 3.88
N ILE A 78 7.50 15.88 5.06
CA ILE A 78 7.82 14.45 5.27
C ILE A 78 6.60 13.57 4.98
N ILE A 79 5.44 13.90 5.57
CA ILE A 79 4.20 13.14 5.40
C ILE A 79 3.78 13.08 3.93
N LEU A 80 3.78 14.23 3.23
CA LEU A 80 3.45 14.29 1.81
C LEU A 80 4.43 13.50 0.96
N THR A 81 5.73 13.54 1.28
CA THR A 81 6.74 12.77 0.54
C THR A 81 6.51 11.28 0.67
N ILE A 82 6.20 10.80 1.89
CA ILE A 82 5.90 9.39 2.14
C ILE A 82 4.63 8.98 1.41
N ASP A 83 3.56 9.78 1.52
CA ASP A 83 2.29 9.49 0.86
C ASP A 83 2.45 9.42 -0.68
N ILE A 84 3.14 10.39 -1.28
CA ILE A 84 3.45 10.39 -2.71
C ILE A 84 4.25 9.13 -3.10
N GLN A 85 5.22 8.69 -2.29
CA GLN A 85 5.97 7.47 -2.56
C GLN A 85 5.06 6.23 -2.54
N ILE A 86 4.17 6.13 -1.54
CA ILE A 86 3.20 5.03 -1.43
C ILE A 86 2.28 5.02 -2.66
N GLN A 87 1.70 6.17 -3.00
CA GLN A 87 0.82 6.28 -4.17
C GLN A 87 1.54 5.94 -5.47
N ASN A 88 2.79 6.38 -5.62
CA ASN A 88 3.59 6.02 -6.80
C ASN A 88 3.88 4.53 -6.88
N ASP A 89 4.12 3.86 -5.75
CA ASP A 89 4.29 2.41 -5.71
C ASP A 89 2.99 1.68 -6.10
N PHE A 90 1.84 2.10 -5.56
CA PHE A 90 0.53 1.53 -5.88
C PHE A 90 0.09 1.76 -7.33
N ASN A 91 0.31 2.95 -7.86
CA ASN A 91 -0.17 3.38 -9.17
C ASN A 91 0.76 3.01 -10.33
N LYS A 92 1.87 2.28 -10.07
CA LYS A 92 2.70 1.72 -11.14
C LYS A 92 1.85 0.93 -12.13
N PRO A 93 2.14 1.02 -13.45
CA PRO A 93 1.37 0.31 -14.46
C PRO A 93 1.37 -1.21 -14.22
N THR A 94 0.19 -1.80 -14.21
CA THR A 94 -0.05 -3.24 -14.06
C THR A 94 0.26 -3.96 -15.38
N LEU A 95 1.10 -4.99 -15.30
CA LEU A 95 1.31 -5.96 -16.37
C LEU A 95 0.28 -7.09 -16.31
N LEU A 96 0.10 -7.67 -15.11
CA LEU A 96 -0.81 -8.79 -14.87
C LEU A 96 -1.42 -8.62 -13.48
N LYS A 97 -2.73 -8.82 -13.35
CA LYS A 97 -3.41 -8.78 -12.04
C LYS A 97 -4.25 -10.01 -11.86
N VAL A 98 -4.06 -10.67 -10.73
CA VAL A 98 -4.79 -11.89 -10.37
C VAL A 98 -5.47 -11.71 -9.02
N PHE A 99 -6.60 -12.38 -8.84
CA PHE A 99 -7.34 -12.40 -7.58
C PHE A 99 -7.85 -13.80 -7.28
N TYR A 100 -7.81 -14.18 -6.01
CA TYR A 100 -8.50 -15.36 -5.52
C TYR A 100 -10.00 -15.24 -5.80
N ASN A 101 -10.62 -16.32 -6.28
CA ASN A 101 -12.01 -16.34 -6.74
C ASN A 101 -13.02 -16.69 -5.62
N GLY A 102 -12.65 -16.54 -4.34
CA GLY A 102 -13.56 -16.75 -3.20
C GLY A 102 -14.24 -15.47 -2.72
N ASP A 103 -15.11 -15.62 -1.71
CA ASP A 103 -15.93 -14.58 -1.07
C ASP A 103 -15.16 -13.30 -0.64
N TYR A 104 -15.84 -12.33 0.00
CA TYR A 104 -15.40 -10.99 0.43
C TYR A 104 -13.99 -10.83 1.06
N ASN A 105 -13.28 -11.93 1.38
CA ASN A 105 -11.87 -11.94 1.74
C ASN A 105 -11.05 -12.51 0.57
N GLY A 106 -10.17 -11.70 -0.01
CA GLY A 106 -9.45 -12.05 -1.22
C GLY A 106 -7.96 -11.81 -1.13
N ILE A 107 -7.19 -12.76 -1.65
CA ILE A 107 -5.78 -12.55 -1.97
C ILE A 107 -5.69 -12.03 -3.41
N GLY A 108 -5.01 -10.90 -3.61
CA GLY A 108 -4.69 -10.35 -4.91
C GLY A 108 -3.19 -10.26 -5.13
N ILE A 109 -2.74 -10.42 -6.37
CA ILE A 109 -1.37 -10.11 -6.76
C ILE A 109 -1.40 -9.20 -7.98
N ASP A 110 -0.80 -8.02 -7.84
CA ASP A 110 -0.65 -7.03 -8.91
C ASP A 110 0.82 -6.99 -9.35
N PHE A 111 1.11 -7.63 -10.47
CA PHE A 111 2.42 -7.66 -11.11
C PHE A 111 2.58 -6.39 -11.94
N LYS A 112 3.54 -5.54 -11.55
CA LYS A 112 3.84 -4.27 -12.20
C LYS A 112 4.82 -4.44 -13.36
N THR A 113 4.65 -3.63 -14.40
CA THR A 113 5.49 -3.61 -15.61
C THR A 113 7.00 -3.46 -15.36
N ASN A 114 7.40 -2.89 -14.21
CA ASN A 114 8.80 -2.73 -13.83
C ASN A 114 9.41 -3.95 -13.10
N GLY A 115 8.73 -5.09 -13.05
CA GLY A 115 9.21 -6.31 -12.39
C GLY A 115 9.02 -6.32 -10.86
N THR A 116 8.23 -5.39 -10.31
CA THR A 116 7.80 -5.43 -8.90
C THR A 116 6.37 -5.96 -8.78
N TYR A 117 6.00 -6.52 -7.63
CA TYR A 117 4.60 -6.90 -7.39
C TYR A 117 4.10 -6.35 -6.07
N ILE A 118 2.77 -6.20 -5.98
CA ILE A 118 2.05 -5.91 -4.74
C ILE A 118 1.14 -7.11 -4.49
N PHE A 119 1.38 -7.79 -3.38
CA PHE A 119 0.51 -8.83 -2.86
C PHE A 119 -0.42 -8.18 -1.82
N ASP A 120 -1.71 -8.34 -2.02
CA ASP A 120 -2.78 -7.81 -1.18
C ASP A 120 -3.50 -8.98 -0.50
N ASN A 121 -3.38 -9.07 0.82
CA ASN A 121 -4.21 -9.95 1.63
C ASN A 121 -5.36 -9.12 2.20
N SER A 122 -6.50 -9.15 1.52
CA SER A 122 -7.67 -8.36 1.90
C SER A 122 -8.68 -9.20 2.67
N ALA A 123 -9.19 -8.60 3.74
CA ALA A 123 -10.38 -9.01 4.45
C ALA A 123 -11.34 -7.81 4.52
N ILE A 124 -12.59 -8.03 4.90
CA ILE A 124 -13.59 -6.95 5.00
C ILE A 124 -13.05 -5.77 5.84
N GLY A 125 -12.81 -4.63 5.18
CA GLY A 125 -12.35 -3.38 5.79
C GLY A 125 -10.88 -3.35 6.22
N MET A 126 -10.07 -4.35 5.82
CA MET A 126 -8.65 -4.45 6.15
C MET A 126 -7.84 -5.08 5.01
N SER A 127 -6.74 -4.47 4.61
CA SER A 127 -5.79 -5.05 3.66
C SER A 127 -4.37 -5.02 4.22
N ASN A 128 -3.63 -6.11 4.01
CA ASN A 128 -2.18 -6.15 4.24
C ASN A 128 -1.44 -6.22 2.90
N PHE A 129 -0.46 -5.35 2.73
CA PHE A 129 0.31 -5.23 1.50
C PHE A 129 1.74 -5.71 1.69
N TYR A 130 2.17 -6.59 0.78
CA TYR A 130 3.54 -7.10 0.72
C TYR A 130 4.13 -6.81 -0.66
N TYR A 131 5.37 -6.34 -0.66
CA TYR A 131 6.08 -5.93 -1.86
C TYR A 131 7.26 -6.85 -2.11
N GLY A 132 7.50 -7.14 -3.39
CA GLY A 132 8.65 -7.91 -3.82
C GLY A 132 8.95 -7.69 -5.30
N THR A 133 9.81 -8.54 -5.82
CA THR A 133 10.18 -8.55 -7.24
C THR A 133 9.84 -9.88 -7.87
N TYR A 134 9.61 -9.88 -9.18
CA TYR A 134 9.32 -11.09 -9.92
C TYR A 134 10.04 -11.12 -11.26
N LYS A 135 10.14 -12.32 -11.82
CA LYS A 135 10.52 -12.55 -13.21
C LYS A 135 9.38 -13.26 -13.92
N ILE A 136 9.20 -12.96 -15.20
CA ILE A 136 8.19 -13.61 -16.05
C ILE A 136 8.84 -14.07 -17.36
N GLU A 137 8.62 -15.34 -17.69
CA GLU A 137 9.10 -15.99 -18.91
C GLU A 137 7.93 -16.75 -19.54
N GLY A 138 7.27 -16.11 -20.51
CA GLY A 138 6.02 -16.61 -21.08
C GLY A 138 4.91 -16.67 -20.04
N ASN A 139 4.47 -17.88 -19.70
CA ASN A 139 3.44 -18.13 -18.69
C ASN A 139 3.99 -18.44 -17.30
N LYS A 140 5.32 -18.57 -17.15
CA LYS A 140 5.95 -18.86 -15.86
C LYS A 140 6.33 -17.58 -15.16
N ILE A 141 5.99 -17.49 -13.88
CA ILE A 141 6.31 -16.36 -13.00
C ILE A 141 7.10 -16.90 -11.83
N THR A 142 8.22 -16.24 -11.52
CA THR A 142 9.03 -16.56 -10.34
C THR A 142 9.08 -15.35 -9.42
N LEU A 143 8.63 -15.51 -8.18
CA LEU A 143 8.74 -14.50 -7.14
C LEU A 143 10.13 -14.53 -6.47
N ASP A 144 10.52 -13.42 -5.87
CA ASP A 144 11.73 -13.31 -5.04
C ASP A 144 11.60 -14.04 -3.69
N ARG A 145 10.38 -14.40 -3.30
CA ARG A 145 10.06 -15.03 -2.02
C ARG A 145 9.19 -16.26 -2.22
N ASP A 146 9.39 -17.25 -1.37
CA ASP A 146 8.61 -18.48 -1.35
C ASP A 146 7.44 -18.45 -0.36
N LYS A 147 7.50 -17.52 0.59
CA LYS A 147 6.51 -17.33 1.65
C LYS A 147 6.09 -15.87 1.72
N ILE A 148 4.77 -15.64 1.73
CA ILE A 148 4.16 -14.34 1.98
C ILE A 148 3.02 -14.57 2.96
N ASP A 149 3.10 -13.93 4.13
CA ASP A 149 2.13 -14.13 5.21
C ASP A 149 2.00 -15.62 5.60
N ASN A 150 0.79 -16.19 5.51
CA ASN A 150 0.48 -17.59 5.78
C ASN A 150 0.58 -18.50 4.55
N LEU A 151 0.87 -17.96 3.36
CA LEU A 151 1.01 -18.72 2.13
C LEU A 151 2.45 -19.17 1.92
N ASN A 152 2.61 -20.43 1.50
CA ASN A 152 3.91 -21.06 1.22
C ASN A 152 3.94 -21.53 -0.25
N ASN A 153 5.11 -21.88 -0.77
CA ASN A 153 5.31 -22.36 -2.14
C ASN A 153 4.92 -21.35 -3.24
N LEU A 154 4.92 -20.06 -2.92
CA LEU A 154 4.57 -19.00 -3.88
C LEU A 154 5.68 -18.67 -4.87
N ARG A 155 6.86 -19.29 -4.73
CA ARG A 155 8.03 -18.92 -5.54
C ARG A 155 7.81 -19.18 -7.03
N ASN A 156 7.14 -20.25 -7.40
CA ASN A 156 6.95 -20.63 -8.80
C ASN A 156 5.46 -20.69 -9.11
N LEU A 157 5.04 -19.87 -10.06
CA LEU A 157 3.66 -19.73 -10.47
C LEU A 157 3.57 -19.90 -11.99
N GLU A 158 2.45 -20.43 -12.48
CA GLU A 158 2.24 -20.63 -13.92
C GLU A 158 0.81 -20.26 -14.32
N ILE A 159 0.70 -19.52 -15.42
CA ILE A 159 -0.59 -19.13 -16.01
C ILE A 159 -1.07 -20.26 -16.92
N LYS A 160 -2.25 -20.79 -16.64
CA LYS A 160 -2.89 -21.86 -17.43
C LYS A 160 -4.35 -21.52 -17.70
N GLU A 161 -4.87 -22.03 -18.81
CA GLU A 161 -6.31 -22.00 -19.09
C GLU A 161 -7.01 -23.03 -18.21
N LYS A 162 -8.18 -22.66 -17.68
CA LYS A 162 -9.08 -23.52 -16.94
C LYS A 162 -10.47 -23.42 -17.54
N GLU A 163 -11.08 -24.58 -17.78
CA GLU A 163 -12.49 -24.67 -18.19
C GLU A 163 -13.39 -24.51 -16.97
N ILE A 164 -14.26 -23.51 -17.01
CA ILE A 164 -15.25 -23.21 -15.99
C ILE A 164 -16.62 -23.57 -16.56
N ASN A 165 -17.25 -24.60 -15.98
CA ASN A 165 -18.61 -24.99 -16.33
C ASN A 165 -19.60 -24.07 -15.63
N SER A 166 -20.36 -23.32 -16.41
CA SER A 166 -21.43 -22.44 -15.95
C SER A 166 -22.78 -22.93 -16.49
N ALA A 167 -23.88 -22.41 -15.94
CA ALA A 167 -25.24 -22.77 -16.37
C ALA A 167 -25.51 -22.50 -17.86
N THR A 168 -24.72 -21.63 -18.49
CA THR A 168 -24.83 -21.20 -19.89
C THR A 168 -23.83 -21.89 -20.84
N GLY A 169 -22.93 -22.74 -20.32
CA GLY A 169 -21.90 -23.44 -21.11
C GLY A 169 -20.54 -23.51 -20.41
N THR A 170 -19.55 -24.05 -21.11
CA THR A 170 -18.15 -24.12 -20.66
C THR A 170 -17.38 -22.94 -21.21
N GLU A 171 -16.85 -22.09 -20.32
CA GLU A 171 -15.99 -20.96 -20.69
C GLU A 171 -14.54 -21.26 -20.31
N LYS A 172 -13.59 -20.80 -21.12
CA LYS A 172 -12.16 -20.88 -20.80
C LYS A 172 -11.70 -19.58 -20.19
N GLU A 173 -11.15 -19.67 -18.99
CA GLU A 173 -10.61 -18.53 -18.25
C GLU A 173 -9.14 -18.76 -17.91
N LEU A 174 -8.36 -17.68 -17.80
CA LEU A 174 -6.96 -17.75 -17.38
C LEU A 174 -6.85 -17.72 -15.86
N TYR A 175 -6.05 -18.64 -15.32
CA TYR A 175 -5.75 -18.76 -13.91
C TYR A 175 -4.25 -18.86 -13.69
N LEU A 176 -3.79 -18.33 -12.56
CA LEU A 176 -2.44 -18.49 -12.05
C LEU A 176 -2.45 -19.57 -10.98
N PHE A 177 -1.58 -20.56 -11.16
CA PHE A 177 -1.44 -21.73 -10.29
C PHE A 177 -0.07 -21.72 -9.62
N GLU A 178 -0.01 -22.17 -8.37
CA GLU A 178 1.26 -22.55 -7.73
C GLU A 178 1.75 -23.88 -8.32
N VAL A 179 3.02 -23.92 -8.72
CA VAL A 179 3.63 -25.09 -9.36
C VAL A 179 4.90 -25.54 -8.65
N ASP A 180 5.17 -26.84 -8.68
CA ASP A 180 6.43 -27.41 -8.22
C ASP A 180 7.58 -27.06 -9.19
N LYS A 181 8.80 -27.50 -8.86
CA LYS A 181 9.99 -27.28 -9.71
C LYS A 181 9.89 -27.94 -11.09
N ASN A 182 8.99 -28.90 -11.26
CA ASN A 182 8.75 -29.63 -12.50
C ASN A 182 7.57 -29.04 -13.31
N GLY A 183 6.88 -28.02 -12.80
CA GLY A 183 5.72 -27.39 -13.43
C GLY A 183 4.38 -28.09 -13.14
N ASN A 184 4.37 -29.08 -12.25
CA ASN A 184 3.13 -29.73 -11.82
C ASN A 184 2.40 -28.83 -10.83
N ASN A 185 1.07 -28.76 -10.93
CA ASN A 185 0.27 -28.02 -9.97
C ASN A 185 0.45 -28.62 -8.56
N ILE A 186 0.62 -27.77 -7.56
CA ILE A 186 0.66 -28.22 -6.18
C ILE A 186 -0.78 -28.57 -5.75
N ASP A 187 -0.98 -29.78 -5.23
CA ASP A 187 -2.30 -30.25 -4.80
C ASP A 187 -2.86 -29.34 -3.69
N ARG A 188 -4.13 -28.94 -3.82
CA ARG A 188 -4.83 -27.98 -2.94
C ARG A 188 -4.23 -26.56 -2.89
N ALA A 189 -3.41 -26.17 -3.88
CA ALA A 189 -2.93 -24.81 -4.00
C ALA A 189 -4.07 -23.81 -4.25
N THR A 190 -3.83 -22.56 -3.86
CA THR A 190 -4.75 -21.47 -4.12
C THR A 190 -4.72 -21.14 -5.61
N GLU A 191 -5.89 -21.10 -6.25
CA GLU A 191 -6.02 -20.70 -7.64
C GLU A 191 -6.39 -19.21 -7.73
N TYR A 192 -5.67 -18.45 -8.55
CA TYR A 192 -5.94 -17.03 -8.74
C TYR A 192 -6.45 -16.77 -10.15
N ARG A 193 -7.66 -16.23 -10.27
CA ARG A 193 -8.23 -15.84 -11.55
C ARG A 193 -7.51 -14.61 -12.09
N VAL A 194 -7.11 -14.63 -13.36
CA VAL A 194 -6.55 -13.46 -14.04
C VAL A 194 -7.68 -12.46 -14.32
N LYS A 195 -7.49 -11.21 -13.86
CA LYS A 195 -8.42 -10.09 -14.08
C LYS A 195 -7.90 -9.08 -15.10
N VAL A 196 -6.58 -8.92 -15.17
CA VAL A 196 -5.90 -8.04 -16.14
C VAL A 196 -4.71 -8.79 -16.69
N ASP A 197 -4.55 -8.80 -18.02
CA ASP A 197 -3.37 -9.30 -18.71
C ASP A 197 -3.00 -8.32 -19.83
N ASN A 198 -1.90 -7.59 -19.63
CA ASN A 198 -1.36 -6.61 -20.57
C ASN A 198 -0.04 -7.10 -21.21
N ARG A 199 0.28 -8.39 -21.13
CA ARG A 199 1.55 -8.93 -21.67
C ARG A 199 1.66 -8.85 -23.20
N TYR A 200 0.53 -8.69 -23.89
CA TYR A 200 0.44 -8.68 -25.37
C TYR A 200 -0.19 -7.40 -25.95
N LYS A 201 -0.27 -6.32 -25.16
CA LYS A 201 -0.73 -5.01 -25.61
C LYS A 201 0.47 -4.13 -25.95
#